data_AF-A0A8H7RL64-F1
#
_entry.id   AF-A0A8H7RL64-F1
#
_cell.length_a   1.000
_cell.length_b   1.000
_cell.length_c   1.000
_cell.angle_alpha   90.00
_cell.angle_beta   90.00
_cell.angle_gamma   90.00
#
_symmetry.space_group_name_H-M   'P 1'
#
loop_
_entity.id
_entity.type
_entity.pdbx_description
1 polymer ?
#
loop_
_entity_poly.entity_id
_entity_poly.type
_entity_poly.pdbx_seq_one_letter_code
_entity_poly.pdbx_strand_id
1 'polypeptide(L)'
;RRGQSVINPLDNKLSFSVSELKQGLVMRKHVMESTDKRARNRQWQLCYLVMNGTELVMHRPVNVSQQQNIQQTYDQKARRRRSMMLWNQSVCSLQDILSHGGGAEDWQADQEGTPLGILEMNHTYTSAIPPPGWNGQRPHVFRMETADGGLWLFESTDMFAIQAWVEAANITAAKISKGPMTGAVCNIDYGWGAKWDNTTTEFTTETVPVWYPPTPCMIKSTLDMNYQYYDFEAQITNLNEELARHRGLKMSLDKKFSPGNNHGLNSMQALTNWDRKLQFILHELVKLKCYKESLHQSLT
;
A
#
# COMPACT_ATOMS: atom_id res chain seq x y z
N ARG A 1 46.96 -21.63 36.09
CA ARG A 1 46.66 -20.18 36.16
C ARG A 1 46.31 -19.73 34.74
N ARG A 2 45.01 -19.68 34.42
CA ARG A 2 44.49 -19.31 33.09
C ARG A 2 44.44 -17.78 33.02
N GLY A 3 44.98 -17.21 31.95
CA GLY A 3 44.89 -15.78 31.65
C GLY A 3 43.46 -15.40 31.29
N GLN A 4 42.94 -14.37 31.96
CA GLN A 4 41.64 -13.76 31.69
C GLN A 4 41.76 -12.86 30.46
N SER A 5 40.98 -13.15 29.43
CA SER A 5 40.70 -12.23 28.33
C SER A 5 39.74 -11.15 28.83
N VAL A 6 40.19 -9.90 28.83
CA VAL A 6 39.39 -8.71 29.12
C VAL A 6 38.41 -8.52 27.97
N ILE A 7 37.11 -8.61 28.23
CA ILE A 7 36.04 -8.32 27.28
C ILE A 7 35.84 -6.80 27.29
N ASN A 8 36.08 -6.13 26.16
CA ASN A 8 35.79 -4.72 25.99
C ASN A 8 34.26 -4.48 25.93
N PRO A 9 33.67 -3.54 26.67
CA PRO A 9 32.21 -3.32 26.70
C PRO A 9 31.62 -2.59 25.48
N LEU A 10 32.36 -2.44 24.38
CA LEU A 10 31.97 -1.58 23.25
C LEU A 10 31.59 -2.32 21.96
N ASP A 11 31.67 -3.65 21.92
CA ASP A 11 31.32 -4.45 20.72
C ASP A 11 29.82 -4.81 20.62
N ASN A 12 28.95 -4.21 21.44
CA ASN A 12 27.53 -4.57 21.50
C ASN A 12 26.55 -3.50 20.96
N LYS A 13 27.01 -2.67 20.01
CA LYS A 13 26.12 -1.81 19.22
C LYS A 13 26.41 -2.01 17.74
N LEU A 14 25.35 -2.35 17.00
CA LEU A 14 25.26 -2.51 15.54
C LEU A 14 25.42 -3.93 14.99
N SER A 15 24.84 -4.94 15.66
CA SER A 15 24.18 -6.01 14.91
C SER A 15 22.75 -5.55 14.56
N PHE A 16 22.62 -4.55 13.70
CA PHE A 16 21.38 -4.44 12.92
C PHE A 16 21.34 -5.71 12.08
N SER A 17 20.42 -6.61 12.40
CA SER A 17 20.21 -7.83 11.62
C SER A 17 19.91 -7.43 10.18
N VAL A 18 20.82 -7.76 9.26
CA VAL A 18 20.75 -7.52 7.81
C VAL A 18 19.60 -8.31 7.14
N SER A 19 18.67 -8.88 7.90
CA SER A 19 17.78 -9.96 7.45
C SER A 19 16.34 -9.57 7.07
N GLU A 20 15.94 -8.30 6.99
CA GLU A 20 14.56 -7.94 6.60
C GLU A 20 14.42 -6.79 5.58
N LEU A 21 15.53 -6.31 4.98
CA LEU A 21 15.46 -5.21 4.00
C LEU A 21 15.21 -5.78 2.59
N LYS A 22 13.95 -5.72 2.13
CA LYS A 22 13.62 -6.04 0.73
C LYS A 22 13.97 -4.84 -0.16
N GLN A 23 14.81 -5.08 -1.15
CA GLN A 23 15.16 -4.09 -2.17
C GLN A 23 15.16 -4.69 -3.58
N GLY A 24 15.18 -3.84 -4.60
CA GLY A 24 15.37 -4.27 -5.98
C GLY A 24 14.85 -3.29 -7.04
N LEU A 25 15.24 -3.57 -8.28
CA LEU A 25 14.83 -2.80 -9.45
C LEU A 25 13.40 -3.17 -9.88
N VAL A 26 12.58 -2.16 -10.15
CA VAL A 26 11.20 -2.33 -10.65
C VAL A 26 10.83 -1.21 -11.63
N MET A 27 9.78 -1.44 -12.43
CA MET A 27 9.08 -0.33 -13.08
C MET A 27 7.92 0.10 -12.20
N ARG A 28 7.81 1.39 -11.88
CA ARG A 28 6.69 1.95 -11.11
C ARG A 28 5.73 2.76 -11.97
N LYS A 29 4.47 2.82 -11.56
CA LYS A 29 3.45 3.71 -12.10
C LYS A 29 2.57 4.24 -10.97
N HIS A 30 2.53 5.57 -10.83
CA HIS A 30 1.64 6.25 -9.89
C HIS A 30 0.26 6.42 -10.55
N VAL A 31 -0.81 5.90 -9.96
CA VAL A 31 -2.16 5.92 -10.55
C VAL A 31 -3.03 6.96 -9.85
N MET A 32 -3.08 6.90 -8.52
CA MET A 32 -3.87 7.80 -7.66
C MET A 32 -2.96 8.41 -6.60
N GLU A 33 -3.07 9.73 -6.39
CA GLU A 33 -2.46 10.45 -5.26
C GLU A 33 -3.28 10.28 -3.97
N SER A 34 -4.61 10.16 -4.09
CA SER A 34 -5.54 9.86 -3.00
C SER A 34 -6.83 9.28 -3.57
N THR A 35 -7.78 8.88 -2.72
CA THR A 35 -9.05 8.24 -3.13
C THR A 35 -9.74 8.93 -4.31
N ASP A 36 -9.80 10.26 -4.32
CA ASP A 36 -10.52 11.04 -5.34
C ASP A 36 -9.59 11.81 -6.29
N LYS A 37 -8.27 11.60 -6.20
CA LYS A 37 -7.28 12.39 -6.93
C LYS A 37 -6.35 11.52 -7.75
N ARG A 38 -6.50 11.59 -9.08
CA ARG A 38 -5.59 10.93 -10.03
C ARG A 38 -4.21 11.57 -9.99
N ALA A 39 -3.16 10.75 -10.08
CA ALA A 39 -1.80 11.24 -10.12
C ALA A 39 -1.54 12.07 -11.39
N ARG A 40 -0.74 13.15 -11.24
CA ARG A 40 -0.38 14.03 -12.37
C ARG A 40 0.40 13.30 -13.46
N ASN A 41 1.44 12.55 -13.06
CA ASN A 41 2.29 11.79 -13.98
C ASN A 41 2.10 10.29 -13.74
N ARG A 42 1.52 9.60 -14.73
CA ARG A 42 1.11 8.19 -14.64
C ARG A 42 1.86 7.30 -15.63
N GLN A 43 3.00 7.79 -16.13
CA GLN A 43 3.88 7.01 -16.99
C GLN A 43 4.64 5.97 -16.15
N TRP A 44 4.96 4.84 -16.77
CA TRP A 44 5.88 3.88 -16.16
C TRP A 44 7.27 4.51 -16.06
N GLN A 45 7.98 4.28 -14.96
CA GLN A 45 9.33 4.80 -14.74
C GLN A 45 10.15 3.76 -13.99
N LEU A 46 11.41 3.57 -14.39
CA LEU A 46 12.32 2.68 -13.68
C LEU A 46 12.68 3.30 -12.33
N CYS A 47 12.66 2.49 -11.28
CA CYS A 47 13.10 2.90 -9.95
C CYS A 47 13.74 1.74 -9.21
N TYR A 48 14.60 2.08 -8.25
CA TYR A 48 15.14 1.12 -7.29
C TYR A 48 14.38 1.25 -5.98
N LEU A 49 13.69 0.20 -5.55
CA LEU A 49 12.94 0.19 -4.30
C LEU A 49 13.83 -0.27 -3.15
N VAL A 50 13.71 0.41 -2.02
CA VAL A 50 14.34 0.02 -0.75
C VAL A 50 13.28 0.10 0.35
N MET A 51 12.96 -1.02 0.97
CA MET A 51 11.98 -1.09 2.05
C MET A 51 12.69 -1.05 3.40
N ASN A 52 12.37 -0.04 4.22
CA ASN A 52 12.97 0.24 5.51
C ASN A 52 11.97 0.03 6.66
N GLY A 53 11.35 -1.15 6.78
CA GLY A 53 10.45 -1.57 7.89
C GLY A 53 9.23 -0.68 8.21
N THR A 54 9.16 0.53 7.65
CA THR A 54 8.23 1.60 7.96
C THR A 54 7.98 2.47 6.74
N GLU A 55 8.94 2.51 5.81
CA GLU A 55 8.85 3.26 4.56
C GLU A 55 9.31 2.38 3.40
N LEU A 56 8.71 2.58 2.23
CA LEU A 56 9.21 2.09 0.96
C LEU A 56 9.73 3.31 0.17
N VAL A 57 11.05 3.40 0.06
CA VAL A 57 11.73 4.51 -0.62
C VAL A 57 12.02 4.12 -2.06
N MET A 58 11.70 5.02 -2.98
CA MET A 58 11.96 4.86 -4.41
C MET A 58 13.15 5.72 -4.79
N HIS A 59 14.27 5.09 -5.14
CA HIS A 59 15.48 5.79 -5.57
C HIS A 59 15.60 5.80 -7.08
N ARG A 60 16.39 6.75 -7.57
CA ARG A 60 16.90 6.70 -8.94
C ARG A 60 17.81 5.45 -9.07
N PRO A 61 17.64 4.63 -10.10
CA PRO A 61 18.48 3.45 -10.30
C PRO A 61 19.80 3.86 -10.97
N VAL A 62 20.91 3.33 -10.46
CA VAL A 62 22.27 3.54 -10.97
C VAL A 62 22.86 2.19 -11.35
N ASN A 63 23.41 2.10 -12.57
CA ASN A 63 24.08 0.91 -13.04
C ASN A 63 25.58 1.00 -12.75
N VAL A 64 26.07 0.13 -11.87
CA VAL A 64 27.44 0.16 -11.33
C VAL A 64 28.46 -0.36 -12.35
N SER A 65 28.12 -1.41 -13.10
CA SER A 65 29.01 -1.98 -14.13
C SER A 65 29.25 -1.01 -15.29
N GLN A 66 28.28 -0.12 -15.56
CA GLN A 66 28.45 0.97 -16.52
C GLN A 66 29.25 2.15 -15.96
N GLN A 67 29.17 2.46 -14.65
CA GLN A 67 29.96 3.54 -14.06
C GLN A 67 31.47 3.29 -14.15
N GLN A 68 31.92 2.04 -13.97
CA GLN A 68 33.34 1.70 -14.05
C GLN A 68 33.91 1.79 -15.48
N ASN A 69 33.08 1.53 -16.50
CA ASN A 69 33.48 1.65 -17.93
C ASN A 69 33.60 3.10 -18.43
N ILE A 70 33.07 4.08 -17.70
CA ILE A 70 33.09 5.50 -18.08
C ILE A 70 34.50 6.11 -17.98
N GLN A 71 35.42 5.46 -17.26
CA GLN A 71 36.79 5.95 -17.11
C GLN A 71 37.76 5.48 -18.21
N GLN A 72 37.33 4.60 -19.13
CA GLN A 72 38.23 3.98 -20.13
C GLN A 72 37.91 4.30 -21.61
N THR A 73 36.85 5.05 -21.94
CA THR A 73 36.52 5.34 -23.34
C THR A 73 36.43 6.84 -23.63
N TYR A 74 37.40 7.35 -24.42
CA TYR A 74 37.48 8.74 -24.90
C TYR A 74 36.44 9.08 -25.99
N ASP A 75 35.52 8.17 -26.32
CA ASP A 75 34.65 8.32 -27.48
C ASP A 75 33.25 8.86 -27.12
N GLN A 76 33.11 10.18 -27.19
CA GLN A 76 31.91 10.93 -26.76
C GLN A 76 30.65 10.59 -27.59
N LYS A 77 30.78 10.08 -28.82
CA LYS A 77 29.64 9.75 -29.71
C LYS A 77 28.94 8.44 -29.33
N ALA A 78 29.68 7.42 -28.90
CA ALA A 78 29.11 6.16 -28.40
C ALA A 78 28.38 6.36 -27.06
N ARG A 79 28.92 7.25 -26.22
CA ARG A 79 28.34 7.65 -24.93
C ARG A 79 26.95 8.27 -25.08
N ARG A 80 26.75 9.15 -26.09
CA ARG A 80 25.43 9.77 -26.37
C ARG A 80 24.37 8.77 -26.86
N ARG A 81 24.73 7.80 -27.71
CA ARG A 81 23.77 6.80 -28.23
C ARG A 81 23.31 5.79 -27.17
N ARG A 82 24.23 5.29 -26.33
CA ARG A 82 23.90 4.37 -25.22
C ARG A 82 23.17 5.07 -24.08
N SER A 83 23.59 6.30 -23.77
CA SER A 83 22.89 7.14 -22.80
C SER A 83 21.44 7.39 -23.24
N MET A 84 21.19 7.78 -24.50
CA MET A 84 19.82 8.05 -25.02
C MET A 84 18.84 6.87 -24.95
N MET A 85 19.27 5.63 -25.14
CA MET A 85 18.38 4.45 -24.99
C MET A 85 17.91 4.25 -23.54
N LEU A 86 18.72 4.64 -22.56
CA LEU A 86 18.37 4.58 -21.13
C LEU A 86 17.49 5.75 -20.67
N TRP A 87 17.27 6.81 -21.46
CA TRP A 87 16.42 7.93 -21.06
C TRP A 87 14.94 7.76 -21.45
N ASN A 88 14.62 6.80 -22.33
CA ASN A 88 13.24 6.47 -22.72
C ASN A 88 12.70 5.22 -22.01
N GLN A 89 13.08 5.04 -20.73
CA GLN A 89 12.65 3.92 -19.88
C GLN A 89 11.13 3.84 -19.69
N SER A 90 10.39 4.90 -19.99
CA SER A 90 8.93 4.91 -19.80
C SER A 90 8.16 3.98 -20.74
N VAL A 91 8.81 3.49 -21.80
CA VAL A 91 8.17 2.68 -22.85
C VAL A 91 8.53 1.20 -22.77
N CYS A 92 9.65 0.83 -22.11
CA CYS A 92 10.15 -0.55 -22.05
C CYS A 92 9.66 -1.30 -20.80
N SER A 93 9.51 -2.62 -20.91
CA SER A 93 9.27 -3.51 -19.77
C SER A 93 10.54 -3.63 -18.91
N LEU A 94 10.42 -4.10 -17.67
CA LEU A 94 11.60 -4.34 -16.84
C LEU A 94 12.51 -5.42 -17.47
N GLN A 95 11.91 -6.44 -18.08
CA GLN A 95 12.62 -7.53 -18.72
C GLN A 95 13.50 -7.05 -19.89
N ASP A 96 13.01 -6.11 -20.69
CA ASP A 96 13.76 -5.50 -21.79
C ASP A 96 14.97 -4.70 -21.28
N ILE A 97 14.82 -4.04 -20.14
CA ILE A 97 15.90 -3.24 -19.55
C ILE A 97 17.01 -4.16 -19.03
N LEU A 98 16.65 -5.27 -18.38
CA LEU A 98 17.62 -6.23 -17.86
C LEU A 98 18.34 -7.01 -18.98
N SER A 99 17.65 -7.33 -20.07
CA SER A 99 18.26 -8.04 -21.20
C SER A 99 19.34 -7.22 -21.94
N HIS A 100 19.21 -5.88 -21.94
CA HIS A 100 20.15 -4.97 -22.60
C HIS A 100 21.10 -4.24 -21.66
N GLY A 101 20.72 -4.09 -20.39
CA GLY A 101 21.39 -3.23 -19.41
C GLY A 101 22.29 -3.94 -18.41
N GLY A 102 22.34 -5.27 -18.42
CA GLY A 102 23.00 -6.09 -17.39
C GLY A 102 22.00 -6.67 -16.39
N GLY A 103 22.47 -7.56 -15.53
CA GLY A 103 21.64 -8.25 -14.54
C GLY A 103 21.06 -7.29 -13.49
N ALA A 104 20.04 -7.72 -12.75
CA ALA A 104 19.43 -6.89 -11.71
C ALA A 104 20.43 -6.52 -10.60
N GLU A 105 21.44 -7.36 -10.38
CA GLU A 105 22.57 -7.19 -9.48
C GLU A 105 23.51 -6.03 -9.85
N ASP A 106 23.52 -5.61 -11.12
CA ASP A 106 24.32 -4.48 -11.59
C ASP A 106 23.71 -3.12 -11.20
N TRP A 107 22.46 -3.13 -10.74
CA TRP A 107 21.72 -1.94 -10.39
C TRP A 107 21.68 -1.71 -8.89
N GLN A 108 21.84 -0.45 -8.48
CA GLN A 108 21.78 -0.01 -7.09
C GLN A 108 20.97 1.27 -6.96
N ALA A 109 20.51 1.55 -5.73
CA ALA A 109 19.90 2.82 -5.39
C ALA A 109 20.95 3.94 -5.39
N ASP A 110 20.62 5.07 -6.02
CA ASP A 110 21.30 6.34 -5.75
C ASP A 110 20.96 6.81 -4.34
N GLN A 111 21.88 6.57 -3.38
CA GLN A 111 21.70 6.91 -1.97
C GLN A 111 21.87 8.41 -1.70
N GLU A 112 22.61 9.12 -2.55
CA GLU A 112 22.88 10.57 -2.38
C GLU A 112 21.83 11.43 -3.08
N GLY A 113 21.16 10.88 -4.11
CA GLY A 113 20.11 11.57 -4.85
C GLY A 113 18.80 11.76 -4.07
N THR A 114 18.03 12.79 -4.44
CA THR A 114 16.67 12.97 -3.92
C THR A 114 15.79 11.77 -4.30
N PRO A 115 15.06 11.17 -3.34
CA PRO A 115 14.17 10.06 -3.63
C PRO A 115 13.08 10.47 -4.62
N LEU A 116 12.73 9.55 -5.53
CA LEU A 116 11.65 9.71 -6.50
C LEU A 116 10.26 9.69 -5.83
N GLY A 117 10.17 9.09 -4.64
CA GLY A 117 8.96 8.96 -3.85
C GLY A 117 9.24 8.18 -2.57
N ILE A 118 8.45 8.42 -1.53
CA ILE A 118 8.47 7.71 -0.27
C ILE A 118 7.03 7.30 0.03
N LEU A 119 6.81 6.03 0.31
CA LEU A 119 5.51 5.53 0.79
C LEU A 119 5.67 5.12 2.25
N GLU A 120 4.86 5.69 3.13
CA GLU A 120 4.73 5.17 4.49
C GLU A 120 3.98 3.83 4.44
N MET A 121 4.52 2.81 5.09
CA MET A 121 3.96 1.46 5.08
C MET A 121 2.73 1.30 6.01
N ASN A 122 2.41 2.34 6.79
CA ASN A 122 1.24 2.31 7.67
C ASN A 122 -0.01 2.17 6.81
N HIS A 123 -0.82 1.16 7.14
CA HIS A 123 -2.08 0.87 6.45
C HIS A 123 -1.96 0.62 4.94
N THR A 124 -0.76 0.33 4.43
CA THR A 124 -0.61 -0.02 3.01
C THR A 124 -1.12 -1.42 2.74
N TYR A 125 -1.89 -1.60 1.69
CA TYR A 125 -2.35 -2.92 1.25
C TYR A 125 -1.76 -3.27 -0.11
N THR A 126 -1.11 -4.42 -0.20
CA THR A 126 -0.43 -4.86 -1.43
C THR A 126 -1.04 -6.16 -1.94
N SER A 127 -1.26 -6.26 -3.25
CA SER A 127 -1.73 -7.49 -3.89
C SER A 127 -1.15 -7.67 -5.29
N ALA A 128 -0.95 -8.93 -5.68
CA ALA A 128 -0.58 -9.26 -7.06
C ALA A 128 -1.77 -9.07 -8.00
N ILE A 129 -1.52 -8.56 -9.21
CA ILE A 129 -2.54 -8.60 -10.28
C ILE A 129 -2.51 -10.02 -10.87
N PRO A 130 -3.63 -10.77 -10.84
CA PRO A 130 -3.67 -12.12 -11.36
C PRO A 130 -3.46 -12.13 -12.89
N PRO A 131 -3.05 -13.27 -13.48
CA PRO A 131 -2.96 -13.44 -14.92
C PRO A 131 -4.24 -12.97 -15.65
N PRO A 132 -4.14 -12.22 -16.76
CA PRO A 132 -2.97 -12.03 -17.62
C PRO A 132 -1.98 -10.93 -17.16
N GLY A 133 -2.15 -10.38 -15.95
CA GLY A 133 -1.36 -9.26 -15.44
C GLY A 133 -1.95 -7.91 -15.82
N TRP A 134 -1.13 -6.86 -15.90
CA TRP A 134 -1.61 -5.51 -16.24
C TRP A 134 -1.96 -5.40 -17.73
N ASN A 135 -1.12 -5.94 -18.60
CA ASN A 135 -1.34 -6.11 -20.03
C ASN A 135 -0.36 -7.16 -20.57
N GLY A 136 -0.47 -7.53 -21.85
CA GLY A 136 0.40 -8.56 -22.45
C GLY A 136 1.90 -8.23 -22.44
N GLN A 137 2.28 -6.96 -22.25
CA GLN A 137 3.68 -6.52 -22.16
C GLN A 137 4.20 -6.45 -20.72
N ARG A 138 3.30 -6.44 -19.72
CA ARG A 138 3.62 -6.34 -18.28
C ARG A 138 2.78 -7.39 -17.52
N PRO A 139 3.12 -8.68 -17.68
CA PRO A 139 2.37 -9.77 -17.07
C PRO A 139 2.58 -9.86 -15.55
N HIS A 140 3.70 -9.33 -15.03
CA HIS A 140 4.09 -9.43 -13.63
C HIS A 140 4.00 -8.07 -12.94
N VAL A 141 2.83 -7.76 -12.38
CA VAL A 141 2.57 -6.48 -11.71
C VAL A 141 1.89 -6.71 -10.36
N PHE A 142 2.36 -6.01 -9.32
CA PHE A 142 1.62 -5.86 -8.07
C PHE A 142 1.10 -4.43 -7.91
N ARG A 143 0.01 -4.29 -7.17
CA ARG A 143 -0.53 -3.00 -6.74
C ARG A 143 -0.26 -2.79 -5.27
N MET A 144 -0.03 -1.54 -4.89
CA MET A 144 0.05 -1.09 -3.51
C MET A 144 -0.87 0.12 -3.33
N GLU A 145 -1.76 0.02 -2.36
CA GLU A 145 -2.67 1.08 -1.94
C GLU A 145 -2.18 1.67 -0.61
N THR A 146 -2.16 3.01 -0.51
CA THR A 146 -1.71 3.74 0.68
C THR A 146 -2.90 4.14 1.57
N ALA A 147 -2.63 4.52 2.81
CA ALA A 147 -3.65 4.87 3.82
C ALA A 147 -4.65 5.95 3.36
N ASP A 148 -4.20 6.87 2.52
CA ASP A 148 -4.96 7.99 1.95
C ASP A 148 -5.68 7.65 0.62
N GLY A 149 -5.68 6.38 0.22
CA GLY A 149 -6.27 5.91 -1.03
C GLY A 149 -5.41 6.17 -2.27
N GLY A 150 -4.14 6.51 -2.09
CA GLY A 150 -3.17 6.52 -3.18
C GLY A 150 -2.96 5.11 -3.74
N LEU A 151 -2.65 5.00 -5.03
CA LEU A 151 -2.51 3.73 -5.74
C LEU A 151 -1.28 3.73 -6.62
N TRP A 152 -0.43 2.73 -6.41
CA TRP A 152 0.79 2.49 -7.16
C TRP A 152 0.77 1.10 -7.78
N LEU A 153 1.36 0.99 -8.97
CA LEU A 153 1.61 -0.26 -9.66
C LEU A 153 3.10 -0.45 -9.82
N PHE A 154 3.57 -1.69 -9.63
CA PHE A 154 4.97 -2.05 -9.74
C PHE A 154 5.11 -3.32 -10.56
N GLU A 155 5.87 -3.24 -11.65
CA GLU A 155 6.25 -4.41 -12.45
C GLU A 155 7.58 -4.97 -11.95
N SER A 156 7.63 -6.29 -11.84
CA SER A 156 8.85 -7.03 -11.52
C SER A 156 9.14 -8.09 -12.59
N THR A 157 10.20 -8.88 -12.39
CA THR A 157 10.72 -9.82 -13.40
C THR A 157 9.82 -11.02 -13.64
N ASP A 158 9.23 -11.55 -12.57
CA ASP A 158 8.47 -12.79 -12.58
C ASP A 158 7.48 -12.84 -11.43
N MET A 159 6.62 -13.86 -11.42
CA MET A 159 5.60 -14.04 -10.38
C MET A 159 6.20 -14.25 -8.97
N PHE A 160 7.36 -14.90 -8.84
CA PHE A 160 7.98 -15.13 -7.53
C PHE A 160 8.49 -13.82 -6.94
N ALA A 161 9.11 -12.96 -7.76
CA ALA A 161 9.50 -11.62 -7.36
C ALA A 161 8.29 -10.77 -6.94
N ILE A 162 7.16 -10.90 -7.66
CA ILE A 162 5.89 -10.27 -7.28
C ILE A 162 5.41 -10.76 -5.91
N GLN A 163 5.37 -12.07 -5.67
CA GLN A 163 4.93 -12.60 -4.37
C GLN A 163 5.86 -12.15 -3.24
N ALA A 164 7.17 -12.19 -3.44
CA ALA A 164 8.14 -11.71 -2.45
C ALA A 164 7.95 -10.23 -2.10
N TRP A 165 7.58 -9.38 -3.06
CA TRP A 165 7.24 -7.97 -2.79
C TRP A 165 5.91 -7.83 -2.03
N VAL A 166 4.88 -8.57 -2.43
CA VAL A 166 3.55 -8.56 -1.79
C VAL A 166 3.65 -9.00 -0.33
N GLU A 167 4.34 -10.11 -0.07
CA GLU A 167 4.55 -10.66 1.27
C GLU A 167 5.35 -9.67 2.12
N ALA A 168 6.49 -9.18 1.64
CA ALA A 168 7.34 -8.23 2.37
C ALA A 168 6.60 -6.93 2.71
N ALA A 169 5.79 -6.40 1.78
CA ALA A 169 5.01 -5.20 2.01
C ALA A 169 3.90 -5.41 3.05
N ASN A 170 3.14 -6.50 2.91
CA ASN A 170 2.01 -6.79 3.80
C ASN A 170 2.47 -7.14 5.21
N ILE A 171 3.55 -7.91 5.40
CA ILE A 171 4.10 -8.18 6.74
C ILE A 171 4.62 -6.90 7.40
N THR A 172 5.29 -6.05 6.64
CA THR A 172 5.81 -4.76 7.14
C THR A 172 4.67 -3.85 7.58
N ALA A 173 3.63 -3.72 6.75
CA ALA A 173 2.44 -2.96 7.09
C ALA A 173 1.71 -3.56 8.31
N ALA A 174 1.59 -4.89 8.38
CA ALA A 174 0.95 -5.59 9.49
C ALA A 174 1.66 -5.33 10.82
N LYS A 175 3.00 -5.32 10.84
CA LYS A 175 3.83 -5.05 12.03
C LYS A 175 3.60 -3.64 12.61
N ILE A 176 3.29 -2.64 11.78
CA ILE A 176 3.25 -1.23 12.22
C ILE A 176 1.86 -0.59 12.21
N SER A 177 0.88 -1.15 11.49
CA SER A 177 -0.45 -0.55 11.38
C SER A 177 -1.23 -0.66 12.68
N LYS A 178 -2.12 0.30 12.96
CA LYS A 178 -2.92 0.31 14.19
C LYS A 178 -4.38 0.64 13.89
N GLY A 179 -5.32 0.00 14.58
CA GLY A 179 -6.74 0.33 14.45
C GLY A 179 -7.06 1.81 14.72
N PRO A 180 -8.24 2.30 14.28
CA PRO A 180 -8.66 3.69 14.53
C PRO A 180 -8.60 4.05 16.02
N MET A 181 -8.18 5.27 16.34
CA MET A 181 -8.09 5.70 17.73
C MET A 181 -9.47 5.80 18.39
N THR A 182 -9.56 5.34 19.63
CA THR A 182 -10.78 5.45 20.43
C THR A 182 -11.20 6.91 20.58
N GLY A 183 -12.44 7.25 20.22
CA GLY A 183 -12.95 8.62 20.29
C GLY A 183 -12.78 9.46 19.02
N ALA A 184 -12.23 8.90 17.93
CA ALA A 184 -12.26 9.56 16.64
C ALA A 184 -13.71 9.81 16.21
N VAL A 185 -14.05 11.08 15.97
CA VAL A 185 -15.40 11.48 15.52
C VAL A 185 -15.49 11.24 14.02
N CYS A 186 -16.20 10.21 13.60
CA CYS A 186 -16.63 10.03 12.22
C CYS A 186 -18.17 10.02 12.14
N ASN A 187 -18.73 10.30 10.97
CA ASN A 187 -20.17 10.30 10.76
C ASN A 187 -20.72 8.86 10.59
N ILE A 188 -20.47 8.01 11.59
CA ILE A 188 -20.73 6.55 11.63
C ILE A 188 -22.17 6.19 11.22
N ASP A 189 -23.11 7.09 11.49
CA ASP A 189 -24.55 6.89 11.32
C ASP A 189 -25.10 7.39 9.97
N TYR A 190 -24.22 7.59 8.97
CA TYR A 190 -24.56 7.96 7.58
C TYR A 190 -25.27 9.33 7.42
N GLY A 191 -25.64 9.99 8.51
CA GLY A 191 -26.32 11.29 8.52
C GLY A 191 -27.82 11.26 8.22
N TRP A 192 -28.45 10.07 8.09
CA TRP A 192 -29.89 9.94 7.83
C TRP A 192 -30.69 9.23 8.94
N GLY A 193 -30.08 9.07 10.13
CA GLY A 193 -30.71 8.47 11.31
C GLY A 193 -30.81 6.95 11.21
N ALA A 194 -29.67 6.26 11.08
CA ALA A 194 -29.62 4.81 10.86
C ALA A 194 -30.03 3.94 12.08
N LYS A 195 -30.22 4.54 13.27
CA LYS A 195 -30.89 3.86 14.37
C LYS A 195 -32.38 3.76 14.03
N TRP A 196 -32.79 2.59 13.58
CA TRP A 196 -34.18 2.22 13.38
C TRP A 196 -34.90 2.17 14.73
N ASP A 197 -35.41 3.31 15.17
CA ASP A 197 -36.71 3.28 15.82
C ASP A 197 -37.77 3.48 14.72
N ASN A 198 -38.92 2.83 14.84
CA ASN A 198 -40.05 3.03 13.92
C ASN A 198 -40.66 4.44 14.05
N THR A 199 -39.96 5.36 14.70
CA THR A 199 -40.48 6.59 15.30
C THR A 199 -39.84 7.81 14.67
N THR A 200 -38.59 7.70 14.17
CA THR A 200 -37.86 8.82 13.56
C THR A 200 -38.15 8.93 12.06
N THR A 201 -39.29 9.54 11.74
CA THR A 201 -39.67 9.95 10.38
C THR A 201 -39.04 11.26 9.94
N GLU A 202 -38.46 12.02 10.86
CA GLU A 202 -37.90 13.35 10.60
C GLU A 202 -36.38 13.31 10.42
N PHE A 203 -35.89 14.03 9.42
CA PHE A 203 -34.45 14.26 9.27
C PHE A 203 -34.03 15.30 10.33
N THR A 204 -32.96 15.02 11.07
CA THR A 204 -32.36 16.01 11.97
C THR A 204 -31.65 17.15 11.23
N THR A 205 -31.47 17.04 9.91
CA THR A 205 -30.75 18.00 9.04
C THR A 205 -31.43 18.11 7.67
N GLU A 206 -31.44 19.29 7.06
CA GLU A 206 -32.07 19.55 5.74
C GLU A 206 -31.49 18.66 4.62
N THR A 207 -30.24 18.24 4.75
CA THR A 207 -29.51 17.44 3.75
C THR A 207 -28.77 16.28 4.40
N VAL A 208 -28.80 15.09 3.79
CA VAL A 208 -27.98 13.95 4.24
C VAL A 208 -26.50 14.25 3.95
N PRO A 209 -25.61 14.35 4.95
CA PRO A 209 -24.19 14.62 4.72
C PRO A 209 -23.49 13.43 4.06
N VAL A 210 -22.40 13.71 3.35
CA VAL A 210 -21.56 12.69 2.71
C VAL A 210 -20.85 11.83 3.76
N TRP A 211 -20.95 10.51 3.67
CA TRP A 211 -20.20 9.58 4.51
C TRP A 211 -18.73 9.49 4.07
N TYR A 212 -17.83 9.53 5.05
CA TYR A 212 -16.39 9.36 4.84
C TYR A 212 -15.86 8.22 5.69
N PRO A 213 -14.86 7.47 5.20
CA PRO A 213 -14.22 6.42 5.99
C PRO A 213 -13.51 7.03 7.22
N PRO A 214 -13.37 6.27 8.32
CA PRO A 214 -12.55 6.66 9.45
C PRO A 214 -11.11 6.96 9.00
N THR A 215 -10.52 8.02 9.55
CA THR A 215 -9.12 8.36 9.27
C THR A 215 -8.20 7.24 9.82
N PRO A 216 -7.31 6.66 9.01
CA PRO A 216 -6.35 5.67 9.48
C PRO A 216 -5.41 6.23 10.55
N CYS A 217 -4.92 5.37 11.44
CA CYS A 217 -4.01 5.77 12.50
C CYS A 217 -2.56 5.72 12.00
N MET A 218 -1.97 6.89 11.71
CA MET A 218 -0.58 6.95 11.25
C MET A 218 0.45 6.79 12.38
N ILE A 219 0.01 6.57 13.62
CA ILE A 219 0.89 6.26 14.76
C ILE A 219 1.23 4.77 14.70
N LYS A 220 2.52 4.47 14.55
CA LYS A 220 3.05 3.10 14.50
C LYS A 220 2.65 2.31 15.75
N SER A 221 2.23 1.06 15.54
CA SER A 221 1.98 0.11 16.63
C SER A 221 3.26 -0.14 17.44
N THR A 222 3.09 -0.30 18.75
CA THR A 222 4.14 -0.70 19.68
C THR A 222 3.94 -2.13 20.20
N LEU A 223 2.93 -2.84 19.68
CA LEU A 223 2.65 -4.22 20.04
C LEU A 223 3.71 -5.13 19.40
N ASP A 224 4.07 -6.21 20.09
CA ASP A 224 4.82 -7.28 19.44
C ASP A 224 3.92 -8.08 18.48
N MET A 225 4.56 -8.92 17.67
CA MET A 225 3.92 -9.64 16.56
C MET A 225 2.75 -10.54 17.01
N ASN A 226 2.80 -11.15 18.19
CA ASN A 226 1.71 -12.00 18.69
C ASN A 226 0.51 -11.17 19.12
N TYR A 227 0.74 -10.09 19.86
CA TYR A 227 -0.34 -9.20 20.27
C TYR A 227 -0.93 -8.43 19.08
N GLN A 228 -0.11 -8.09 18.08
CA GLN A 228 -0.56 -7.52 16.82
C GLN A 228 -1.49 -8.49 16.06
N TYR A 229 -1.17 -9.79 16.05
CA TYR A 229 -2.05 -10.83 15.49
C TYR A 229 -3.40 -10.90 16.20
N TYR A 230 -3.42 -10.92 17.54
CA TYR A 230 -4.67 -10.96 18.32
C TYR A 230 -5.49 -9.67 18.17
N ASP A 231 -4.83 -8.51 18.07
CA ASP A 231 -5.51 -7.24 17.82
C ASP A 231 -6.23 -7.26 16.47
N PHE A 232 -5.58 -7.73 15.40
CA PHE A 232 -6.24 -7.89 14.11
C PHE A 232 -7.37 -8.92 14.14
N GLU A 233 -7.25 -10.00 14.91
CA GLU A 233 -8.35 -10.97 15.08
C GLU A 233 -9.58 -10.35 15.76
N ALA A 234 -9.37 -9.54 16.80
CA ALA A 234 -10.44 -8.80 17.46
C ALA A 234 -11.08 -7.76 16.50
N GLN A 235 -10.26 -7.03 15.75
CA GLN A 235 -10.75 -6.06 14.76
C GLN A 235 -11.57 -6.73 13.64
N ILE A 236 -11.12 -7.87 13.12
CA ILE A 236 -11.85 -8.66 12.11
C ILE A 236 -13.22 -9.09 12.66
N THR A 237 -13.27 -9.55 13.91
CA THR A 237 -14.54 -9.95 14.56
C THR A 237 -15.49 -8.76 14.62
N ASN A 238 -15.03 -7.62 15.14
CA ASN A 238 -15.83 -6.39 15.24
C ASN A 238 -16.33 -5.89 13.87
N LEU A 239 -15.47 -5.91 12.83
CA LEU A 239 -15.85 -5.50 11.48
C LEU A 239 -16.86 -6.43 10.83
N ASN A 240 -16.80 -7.75 11.10
CA ASN A 240 -17.82 -8.67 10.61
C ASN A 240 -19.19 -8.41 11.26
N GLU A 241 -19.22 -8.10 12.56
CA GLU A 241 -20.45 -7.69 13.25
C GLU A 241 -20.99 -6.36 12.68
N GLU A 242 -20.11 -5.39 12.41
CA GLU A 242 -20.48 -4.16 11.74
C GLU A 242 -21.03 -4.40 10.33
N LEU A 243 -20.40 -5.28 9.54
CA LEU A 243 -20.87 -5.67 8.20
C LEU A 243 -22.27 -6.27 8.26
N ALA A 244 -22.54 -7.14 9.24
CA ALA A 244 -23.85 -7.76 9.43
C ALA A 244 -24.92 -6.70 9.75
N ARG A 245 -24.63 -5.79 10.71
CA ARG A 245 -25.52 -4.67 11.03
C ARG A 245 -25.76 -3.77 9.81
N HIS A 246 -24.70 -3.44 9.08
CA HIS A 246 -24.76 -2.60 7.89
C HIS A 246 -25.65 -3.19 6.79
N ARG A 247 -25.51 -4.50 6.51
CA ARG A 247 -26.37 -5.22 5.55
C ARG A 247 -27.83 -5.22 5.98
N GLY A 248 -28.10 -5.36 7.27
CA GLY A 248 -29.46 -5.29 7.82
C GLY A 248 -30.18 -3.96 7.56
N LEU A 249 -29.46 -2.86 7.35
CA LEU A 249 -30.04 -1.54 7.07
C LEU A 249 -30.61 -1.40 5.65
N LYS A 250 -30.30 -2.32 4.72
CA LYS A 250 -30.68 -2.18 3.31
C LYS A 250 -32.20 -2.12 3.11
N MET A 251 -32.93 -3.00 3.79
CA MET A 251 -34.40 -3.02 3.71
C MET A 251 -35.01 -1.73 4.24
N SER A 252 -34.48 -1.23 5.37
CA SER A 252 -34.91 0.03 5.99
C SER A 252 -34.65 1.23 5.09
N LEU A 253 -33.49 1.24 4.42
CA LEU A 253 -33.09 2.26 3.45
C LEU A 253 -34.07 2.29 2.26
N ASP A 254 -34.36 1.12 1.68
CA ASP A 254 -35.28 1.00 0.54
C ASP A 254 -36.71 1.45 0.88
N LYS A 255 -37.17 1.14 2.10
CA LYS A 255 -38.47 1.61 2.60
C LYS A 255 -38.52 3.13 2.80
N LYS A 256 -37.49 3.72 3.44
CA LYS A 256 -37.45 5.16 3.75
C LYS A 256 -37.35 6.03 2.48
N PHE A 257 -36.67 5.51 1.46
CA PHE A 257 -36.33 6.23 0.24
C PHE A 257 -37.04 5.70 -1.00
N SER A 258 -38.20 5.07 -0.82
CA SER A 258 -39.05 4.60 -1.91
C SER A 258 -39.46 5.75 -2.86
N PRO A 259 -39.67 5.47 -4.16
CA PRO A 259 -39.87 6.49 -5.21
C PRO A 259 -41.05 7.46 -5.01
N GLY A 260 -41.96 7.17 -4.07
CA GLY A 260 -43.11 8.02 -3.76
C GLY A 260 -42.82 9.18 -2.80
N ASN A 261 -41.62 9.28 -2.22
CA ASN A 261 -41.28 10.33 -1.25
C ASN A 261 -40.48 11.49 -1.91
N ASN A 262 -40.78 12.73 -1.53
CA ASN A 262 -40.19 13.99 -2.03
C ASN A 262 -38.69 14.23 -1.67
N HIS A 263 -37.91 13.17 -1.46
CA HIS A 263 -36.54 13.23 -0.94
C HIS A 263 -35.50 12.67 -1.93
N GLY A 264 -35.67 12.89 -3.24
CA GLY A 264 -34.83 12.28 -4.29
C GLY A 264 -33.31 12.46 -4.10
N LEU A 265 -32.86 13.66 -3.75
CA LEU A 265 -31.43 13.95 -3.51
C LEU A 265 -30.90 13.26 -2.24
N ASN A 266 -31.66 13.35 -1.13
CA ASN A 266 -31.30 12.70 0.14
C ASN A 266 -31.34 11.16 0.03
N SER A 267 -32.25 10.62 -0.78
CA SER A 267 -32.34 9.20 -1.15
C SER A 267 -31.08 8.72 -1.85
N MET A 268 -30.69 9.41 -2.91
CA MET A 268 -29.49 9.07 -3.68
C MET A 268 -28.22 9.17 -2.82
N GLN A 269 -28.10 10.19 -1.98
CA GLN A 269 -26.95 10.34 -1.08
C GLN A 269 -26.92 9.25 -0.01
N ALA A 270 -28.06 8.87 0.58
CA ALA A 270 -28.13 7.81 1.56
C ALA A 270 -27.76 6.43 0.97
N LEU A 271 -28.22 6.14 -0.25
CA LEU A 271 -27.80 4.94 -1.01
C LEU A 271 -26.30 4.95 -1.30
N THR A 272 -25.76 6.11 -1.70
CA THR A 272 -24.33 6.28 -1.97
C THR A 272 -23.51 6.08 -0.69
N ASN A 273 -23.94 6.66 0.44
CA ASN A 273 -23.28 6.48 1.73
C ASN A 273 -23.31 5.02 2.19
N TRP A 274 -24.44 4.35 1.99
CA TRP A 274 -24.57 2.92 2.31
C TRP A 274 -23.56 2.10 1.50
N ASP A 275 -23.52 2.28 0.17
CA ASP A 275 -22.57 1.56 -0.68
C ASP A 275 -21.10 1.87 -0.34
N ARG A 276 -20.75 3.15 -0.13
CA ARG A 276 -19.38 3.53 0.25
C ARG A 276 -18.92 2.86 1.54
N LYS A 277 -19.78 2.81 2.56
CA LYS A 277 -19.47 2.14 3.82
C LYS A 277 -19.38 0.63 3.65
N LEU A 278 -20.23 0.02 2.80
CA LEU A 278 -20.10 -1.40 2.45
C LEU A 278 -18.73 -1.70 1.85
N GLN A 279 -18.32 -0.92 0.84
CA GLN A 279 -17.04 -1.10 0.17
C GLN A 279 -15.87 -0.93 1.12
N PHE A 280 -15.93 0.09 2.00
CA PHE A 280 -14.91 0.30 3.03
C PHE A 280 -14.79 -0.90 3.97
N ILE A 281 -15.89 -1.39 4.55
CA ILE A 281 -15.85 -2.52 5.48
C ILE A 281 -15.31 -3.78 4.80
N LEU A 282 -15.75 -4.06 3.56
CA LEU A 282 -15.26 -5.20 2.80
C LEU A 282 -13.76 -5.10 2.49
N HIS A 283 -13.30 -3.93 2.06
CA HIS A 283 -11.90 -3.67 1.79
C HIS A 283 -11.05 -3.82 3.06
N GLU A 284 -11.48 -3.22 4.17
CA GLU A 284 -10.77 -3.29 5.45
C GLU A 284 -10.67 -4.73 5.95
N LEU A 285 -11.75 -5.52 5.83
CA LEU A 285 -11.74 -6.95 6.16
C LEU A 285 -10.73 -7.74 5.33
N VAL A 286 -10.62 -7.48 4.03
CA VAL A 286 -9.63 -8.15 3.16
C VAL A 286 -8.21 -7.79 3.62
N LYS A 287 -7.95 -6.51 3.88
CA LYS A 287 -6.65 -6.02 4.34
C LYS A 287 -6.25 -6.64 5.67
N LEU A 288 -7.12 -6.59 6.69
CA LEU A 288 -6.83 -7.12 8.02
C LEU A 288 -6.65 -8.65 8.01
N LYS A 289 -7.44 -9.37 7.22
CA LYS A 289 -7.25 -10.82 7.04
C LYS A 289 -5.88 -11.14 6.44
N CYS A 290 -5.48 -10.37 5.42
CA CYS A 290 -4.16 -10.51 4.82
C CYS A 290 -3.04 -10.23 5.83
N TYR A 291 -3.14 -9.16 6.63
CA TYR A 291 -2.18 -8.87 7.69
C TYR A 291 -2.09 -9.99 8.72
N LYS A 292 -3.24 -10.47 9.21
CA LYS A 292 -3.30 -11.58 10.15
C LYS A 292 -2.61 -12.83 9.60
N GLU A 293 -2.88 -13.18 8.33
CA GLU A 293 -2.27 -14.32 7.66
C GLU A 293 -0.76 -14.15 7.49
N SER A 294 -0.28 -12.97 7.07
CA SER A 294 1.15 -12.68 6.97
C SER A 294 1.86 -12.82 8.32
N LEU A 295 1.29 -12.29 9.41
CA LEU A 295 1.88 -12.44 10.75
C LEU A 295 1.88 -13.91 11.19
N HIS A 296 0.83 -14.67 10.93
CA HIS A 296 0.76 -16.09 11.25
C HIS A 296 1.85 -16.90 10.54
N GLN A 297 2.07 -16.65 9.24
CA GLN A 297 3.13 -17.28 8.46
C GLN A 297 4.52 -16.93 8.99
N SER A 298 4.72 -15.71 9.50
CA SER A 298 5.99 -15.29 10.09
C SER A 298 6.23 -15.84 11.51
N LEU A 299 5.17 -16.28 12.20
CA LEU A 299 5.23 -16.84 13.56
C LEU A 299 5.42 -18.37 13.57
N THR A 300 5.06 -19.04 12.48
CA THR A 300 5.14 -20.51 12.32
C THR A 300 6.49 -20.93 11.77
#